data_AF-A0A7K4EYE6-F1
#
_entry.id   AF-A0A7K4EYE6-F1
#
_cell.length_a   1.000
_cell.length_b   1.000
_cell.length_c   1.000
_cell.angle_alpha   90.00
_cell.angle_beta   90.00
_cell.angle_gamma   90.00
#
_symmetry.space_group_name_H-M   'P 1'
#
loop_
_entity.id
_entity.type
_entity.pdbx_description
1 polymer ?
#
loop_
_entity_poly.entity_id
_entity_poly.type
_entity_poly.pdbx_seq_one_letter_code
_entity_poly.pdbx_strand_id
1 'polypeptide(L)'
;VKISTIAKMLNVRQPSVVQMLKKLNVKNLVNYNKAGVKLTEDGERIGASMMRNSRLLEVLMDSALKVEIDEEMVCGIEHHMNKQFTDALCVMLKHPRKCPHDHEIPMGECCKSA
;
A
#
# COMPACT_ATOMS: atom_id res chain seq x y z
N VAL A 1 1.26 9.08 13.85
CA VAL A 1 -0.22 8.95 13.78
C VAL A 1 -0.77 8.59 15.16
N LYS A 2 -1.93 9.15 15.56
CA LYS A 2 -2.61 8.81 16.83
C LYS A 2 -3.37 7.50 16.70
N ILE A 3 -3.43 6.71 17.78
CA ILE A 3 -4.16 5.41 17.81
C ILE A 3 -5.66 5.60 17.49
N SER A 4 -6.27 6.67 18.02
CA SER A 4 -7.68 6.97 17.78
C SER A 4 -8.00 7.20 16.30
N THR A 5 -7.07 7.79 15.55
CA THR A 5 -7.20 7.99 14.10
C THR A 5 -7.21 6.65 13.36
N ILE A 6 -6.27 5.76 13.68
CA ILE A 6 -6.17 4.43 13.06
C ILE A 6 -7.43 3.60 13.37
N ALA A 7 -7.89 3.63 14.61
CA ALA A 7 -9.09 2.93 15.05
C ALA A 7 -10.34 3.39 14.27
N LYS A 8 -10.48 4.70 14.04
CA LYS A 8 -11.59 5.27 13.27
C LYS A 8 -11.51 4.89 11.79
N MET A 9 -10.32 4.97 11.18
CA MET A 9 -10.12 4.66 9.76
C MET A 9 -10.37 3.18 9.45
N LEU A 10 -9.89 2.28 10.30
CA LEU A 10 -10.06 0.83 10.12
C LEU A 10 -11.38 0.30 10.70
N ASN A 11 -12.21 1.17 11.29
CA ASN A 11 -13.45 0.80 11.98
C ASN A 11 -13.27 -0.34 13.02
N VAL A 12 -12.23 -0.24 13.86
CA VAL A 12 -11.92 -1.21 14.91
C VAL A 12 -11.76 -0.54 16.27
N ARG A 13 -11.82 -1.32 17.34
CA ARG A 13 -11.63 -0.81 18.71
C ARG A 13 -10.15 -0.44 18.95
N GLN A 14 -9.90 0.62 19.72
CA GLN A 14 -8.54 1.07 20.05
C GLN A 14 -7.66 -0.03 20.69
N PRO A 15 -8.15 -0.89 21.60
CA PRO A 15 -7.34 -2.00 22.12
C PRO A 15 -6.83 -2.96 21.05
N SER A 16 -7.63 -3.22 20.01
CA SER A 16 -7.24 -4.07 18.87
C SER A 16 -6.10 -3.42 18.07
N VAL A 17 -6.17 -2.10 17.85
CA VAL A 17 -5.08 -1.33 17.23
C VAL A 17 -3.80 -1.44 18.05
N VAL A 18 -3.88 -1.21 19.37
CA VAL A 18 -2.71 -1.31 20.27
C VAL A 18 -2.10 -2.71 20.22
N GLN A 19 -2.92 -3.76 20.25
CA GLN A 19 -2.45 -5.14 20.15
C GLN A 19 -1.69 -5.37 18.83
N MET A 20 -2.22 -4.88 17.70
CA MET A 20 -1.57 -5.05 16.41
C MET A 20 -0.28 -4.22 16.29
N LEU A 21 -0.28 -2.99 16.80
CA LEU A 21 0.92 -2.14 16.84
C LEU A 21 2.05 -2.77 17.65
N LYS A 22 1.74 -3.41 18.79
CA LYS A 22 2.73 -4.17 19.56
C LYS A 22 3.33 -5.31 18.73
N LYS A 23 2.50 -6.07 18.00
CA LYS A 23 2.98 -7.14 17.11
C LYS A 23 3.87 -6.61 15.98
N LEU A 24 3.49 -5.50 15.34
CA LEU A 24 4.30 -4.86 14.30
C LEU A 24 5.60 -4.27 14.84
N ASN A 25 5.60 -3.75 16.08
CA ASN A 25 6.79 -3.23 16.74
C ASN A 25 7.80 -4.34 17.05
N VAL A 26 7.32 -5.52 17.50
CA VAL A 26 8.17 -6.71 17.68
C VAL A 26 8.79 -7.17 16.35
N LYS A 27 8.08 -6.98 15.24
CA LYS A 27 8.58 -7.23 13.88
C LYS A 27 9.47 -6.11 13.30
N ASN A 28 9.77 -5.08 14.09
CA ASN A 28 10.54 -3.90 13.64
C ASN A 28 9.94 -3.17 12.43
N LEU A 29 8.61 -3.18 12.27
CA LEU A 29 7.91 -2.50 11.16
C LEU A 29 7.37 -1.13 11.56
N VAL A 30 7.15 -0.91 12.86
CA VAL A 30 6.69 0.36 13.40
C VAL A 30 7.45 0.69 14.68
N ASN A 31 7.67 1.98 14.91
CA ASN A 31 8.05 2.54 16.19
C ASN A 31 6.80 3.02 16.91
N TYR A 32 6.40 2.28 17.94
CA TYR A 32 5.26 2.62 18.79
C TYR A 32 5.72 3.23 20.12
N ASN A 33 5.34 4.49 20.39
CA ASN A 33 5.62 5.16 21.66
C ASN A 33 4.39 5.95 22.17
N LYS A 34 4.54 6.61 23.33
CA LYS A 34 3.46 7.40 23.96
C LYS A 34 2.97 8.57 23.08
N ALA A 35 3.79 9.07 22.16
CA ALA A 35 3.44 10.17 21.25
C ALA A 35 2.74 9.69 19.97
N GLY A 36 2.74 8.39 19.68
CA GLY A 36 2.02 7.79 18.57
C GLY A 36 2.83 6.70 17.85
N VAL A 37 2.50 6.51 16.58
CA VAL A 37 3.10 5.48 15.71
C VAL A 37 3.81 6.15 14.54
N LYS A 38 5.02 5.65 14.23
CA LYS A 38 5.74 5.91 12.98
C LYS A 38 6.17 4.59 12.36
N LEU A 39 6.27 4.53 11.03
CA LEU A 39 6.87 3.38 10.36
C LEU A 39 8.39 3.39 10.59
N THR A 40 9.00 2.21 10.56
CA THR A 40 10.45 2.07 10.36
C THR A 40 10.76 2.11 8.86
N GLU A 41 12.03 2.15 8.47
CA GLU A 41 12.42 2.05 7.05
C GLU A 41 11.87 0.77 6.39
N ASP A 42 11.91 -0.36 7.11
CA ASP A 42 11.30 -1.60 6.64
C ASP A 42 9.78 -1.51 6.51
N GLY A 43 9.11 -0.86 7.47
CA GLY A 43 7.68 -0.60 7.42
C GLY A 43 7.29 0.30 6.24
N GLU A 44 8.07 1.35 5.98
CA GLU A 44 7.88 2.24 4.83
C GLU A 44 8.06 1.51 3.51
N ARG A 45 9.09 0.67 3.40
CA ARG A 45 9.33 -0.16 2.21
C ARG A 45 8.17 -1.11 1.92
N ILE A 46 7.65 -1.81 2.94
CA ILE A 46 6.50 -2.71 2.78
C ILE A 46 5.25 -1.90 2.41
N GLY A 47 4.97 -0.80 3.13
CA GLY A 47 3.82 0.06 2.85
C GLY A 47 3.87 0.64 1.44
N ALA A 48 5.04 1.08 0.98
CA ALA A 48 5.23 1.56 -0.39
C ALA A 48 4.98 0.47 -1.44
N SER A 49 5.37 -0.78 -1.17
CA SER A 49 5.07 -1.90 -2.07
C SER A 49 3.57 -2.15 -2.16
N MET A 50 2.83 -2.07 -1.04
CA MET A 50 1.37 -2.26 -1.05
C MET A 50 0.69 -1.12 -1.82
N MET A 51 1.06 0.13 -1.55
CA MET A 51 0.54 1.29 -2.29
C MET A 51 0.85 1.22 -3.79
N ARG A 52 2.01 0.67 -4.18
CA ARG A 52 2.36 0.43 -5.58
C ARG A 52 1.44 -0.60 -6.21
N ASN A 53 1.13 -1.68 -5.50
CA ASN A 53 0.24 -2.74 -5.98
C ASN A 53 -1.16 -2.18 -6.26
N SER A 54 -1.80 -1.56 -5.26
CA SER A 54 -3.15 -0.99 -5.45
C SER A 54 -3.21 0.03 -6.57
N ARG A 55 -2.29 0.99 -6.59
CA ARG A 55 -2.27 2.04 -7.62
C ARG A 55 -2.07 1.48 -9.04
N LEU A 56 -1.30 0.42 -9.21
CA LEU A 56 -1.15 -0.25 -10.52
C LEU A 56 -2.40 -1.04 -10.91
N LEU A 57 -3.13 -1.61 -9.95
CA LEU A 57 -4.42 -2.25 -10.21
C LEU A 57 -5.49 -1.22 -10.60
N GLU A 58 -5.51 -0.05 -9.95
CA GLU A 58 -6.38 1.07 -10.34
C GLU A 58 -6.12 1.49 -11.79
N VAL A 59 -4.84 1.67 -12.17
CA VAL A 59 -4.46 1.98 -13.55
C VAL A 59 -4.82 0.84 -14.51
N LEU A 60 -4.67 -0.43 -14.11
CA LEU A 60 -5.09 -1.57 -14.93
C LEU A 60 -6.59 -1.50 -15.24
N MET A 61 -7.42 -1.29 -14.23
CA MET A 61 -8.88 -1.22 -14.37
C MET A 61 -9.29 -0.07 -15.29
N ASP A 62 -8.78 1.13 -15.04
CA ASP A 62 -9.13 2.33 -15.82
C ASP A 62 -8.54 2.31 -17.25
N SER A 63 -7.23 2.09 -17.36
CA SER A 63 -6.50 2.35 -18.59
C SER A 63 -6.48 1.17 -19.55
N ALA A 64 -6.43 -0.07 -19.05
CA ALA A 64 -6.36 -1.26 -19.89
C ALA A 64 -7.71 -1.99 -20.01
N LEU A 65 -8.42 -2.18 -18.90
CA LEU A 65 -9.69 -2.91 -18.88
C LEU A 65 -10.91 -2.03 -19.22
N LYS A 66 -10.79 -0.71 -19.05
CA LYS A 66 -11.88 0.27 -19.29
C LYS A 66 -13.12 -0.02 -18.45
N VAL A 67 -12.91 -0.37 -17.19
CA VAL A 67 -13.96 -0.61 -16.19
C VAL A 67 -13.84 0.38 -15.04
N GLU A 68 -14.92 0.56 -14.29
CA GLU A 68 -14.89 1.33 -13.03
C GLU A 68 -13.94 0.69 -12.02
N ILE A 69 -13.30 1.52 -11.19
CA ILE A 69 -12.37 1.07 -10.16
C ILE A 69 -13.17 0.49 -9.01
N ASP A 70 -13.02 -0.82 -8.78
CA ASP A 70 -13.56 -1.52 -7.63
C ASP A 70 -12.51 -1.53 -6.51
N GLU A 71 -12.63 -0.61 -5.56
CA GLU A 71 -11.68 -0.49 -4.45
C GLU A 71 -11.65 -1.74 -3.55
N GLU A 72 -12.77 -2.47 -3.40
CA GLU A 72 -12.80 -3.69 -2.60
C GLU A 72 -11.98 -4.79 -3.28
N MET A 73 -12.14 -4.93 -4.60
CA MET A 73 -11.35 -5.86 -5.39
C MET A 73 -9.86 -5.48 -5.40
N VAL A 74 -9.53 -4.20 -5.57
CA VAL A 74 -8.14 -3.71 -5.52
C VAL A 74 -7.51 -4.05 -4.17
N CYS A 75 -8.19 -3.75 -3.06
CA CYS A 75 -7.76 -4.06 -1.70
C CYS A 75 -7.55 -5.57 -1.49
N GLY A 76 -8.45 -6.41 -2.03
CA GLY A 76 -8.31 -7.87 -1.96
C GLY A 76 -7.08 -8.39 -2.72
N ILE A 77 -6.81 -7.86 -3.91
CA ILE A 77 -5.74 -8.37 -4.79
C ILE A 77 -4.37 -7.85 -4.36
N GLU A 78 -4.23 -6.60 -3.91
CA GLU A 78 -2.93 -5.97 -3.62
C GLU A 78 -2.07 -6.77 -2.62
N HIS A 79 -2.72 -7.45 -1.67
CA HIS A 79 -2.07 -8.26 -0.64
C HIS A 79 -1.45 -9.56 -1.17
N HIS A 80 -1.86 -9.99 -2.36
CA HIS A 80 -1.46 -11.27 -2.97
C HIS A 80 -0.48 -11.10 -4.14
N MET A 81 -0.19 -9.85 -4.52
CA MET A 81 0.75 -9.55 -5.59
C MET A 81 2.20 -9.66 -5.10
N ASN A 82 2.99 -10.50 -5.78
CA ASN A 82 4.43 -10.55 -5.58
C ASN A 82 5.16 -9.51 -6.46
N LYS A 83 6.43 -9.24 -6.13
CA LYS A 83 7.26 -8.25 -6.84
C LYS A 83 7.33 -8.49 -8.35
N GLN A 84 7.47 -9.73 -8.78
CA GLN A 84 7.59 -10.06 -10.21
C GLN A 84 6.31 -9.70 -10.96
N PHE A 85 5.15 -10.02 -10.41
CA PHE A 85 3.86 -9.67 -10.97
C PHE A 85 3.66 -8.16 -11.02
N THR A 86 3.94 -7.45 -9.92
CA THR A 86 3.83 -5.99 -9.86
C THR A 86 4.74 -5.30 -10.88
N ASP A 87 5.98 -5.76 -11.04
CA ASP A 87 6.91 -5.18 -11.99
C ASP A 87 6.50 -5.46 -13.44
N ALA A 88 6.01 -6.66 -13.74
CA ALA A 88 5.48 -7.01 -15.06
C ALA A 88 4.23 -6.18 -15.40
N LEU A 89 3.33 -5.99 -14.44
CA LEU A 89 2.15 -5.13 -14.59
C LEU A 89 2.55 -3.68 -14.86
N CYS A 90 3.53 -3.15 -14.11
CA CYS A 90 4.05 -1.80 -14.32
C CYS A 90 4.63 -1.61 -15.73
N VAL A 91 5.40 -2.59 -16.24
CA VAL A 91 5.96 -2.57 -17.60
C VAL A 91 4.85 -2.63 -18.66
N MET A 92 3.88 -3.53 -18.49
CA MET A 92 2.73 -3.66 -19.40
C MET A 92 1.95 -2.34 -19.52
N LEU A 93 1.81 -1.62 -18.40
CA LEU A 93 1.16 -0.31 -18.33
C LEU A 93 2.07 0.85 -18.76
N LYS A 94 3.28 0.57 -19.28
CA LYS A 94 4.27 1.57 -19.73
C LYS A 94 4.74 2.52 -18.63
N HIS A 95 5.00 1.98 -17.43
CA HIS A 95 5.54 2.70 -16.28
C HIS A 95 4.73 3.95 -15.87
N PRO A 96 3.43 3.80 -15.58
CA PRO A 96 2.62 4.93 -15.14
C PRO A 96 3.18 5.52 -13.84
N ARG A 97 3.09 6.85 -13.71
CA ARG A 97 3.63 7.59 -12.56
C ARG A 97 2.56 8.09 -11.60
N LYS A 98 1.32 8.18 -12.06
CA LYS A 98 0.16 8.57 -11.27
C LYS A 98 -0.97 7.57 -11.48
N CYS A 99 -1.76 7.32 -10.43
CA CYS A 99 -3.00 6.56 -10.56
C CYS A 99 -4.17 7.48 -10.98
N PRO A 100 -5.34 6.92 -11.33
CA PRO A 100 -6.52 7.70 -11.72
C PRO A 100 -6.99 8.72 -10.67
N HIS A 101 -6.62 8.53 -9.40
CA HIS A 101 -6.88 9.45 -8.29
C HIS A 101 -5.80 10.54 -8.11
N ASP A 102 -4.91 10.74 -9.10
CA ASP A 102 -3.79 11.70 -9.09
C ASP A 102 -2.70 11.44 -8.01
N HIS A 103 -2.68 10.24 -7.43
CA HIS A 103 -1.64 9.85 -6.48
C HIS A 103 -0.40 9.25 -7.16
N GLU A 104 0.80 9.63 -6.70
CA GLU A 104 2.08 9.10 -7.18
C GLU A 104 2.23 7.59 -6.98
N ILE A 105 2.73 6.85 -7.98
CA ILE A 105 2.94 5.39 -7.85
C ILE A 105 4.35 5.12 -7.32
N PRO A 106 4.58 4.48 -6.16
CA PRO A 106 5.95 4.21 -5.69
C PRO A 106 6.78 3.46 -6.74
N MET A 107 8.05 3.80 -6.90
CA MET A 107 8.92 3.20 -7.92
C MET A 107 9.34 1.78 -7.52
N GLY A 108 9.41 0.89 -8.52
CA GLY A 108 9.98 -0.45 -8.40
C GLY A 108 11.26 -0.57 -9.21
N GLU A 109 11.90 -1.72 -9.16
CA GLU A 109 13.16 -1.96 -9.91
C GLU A 109 12.97 -1.79 -11.42
N CYS A 110 11.80 -2.20 -11.96
CA CYS A 110 11.54 -2.05 -13.39
C CYS A 110 11.49 -0.58 -13.86
N CYS A 111 11.27 0.38 -12.95
CA CYS A 111 11.24 1.80 -13.29
C CYS A 111 12.63 2.44 -13.39
N LYS A 112 13.70 1.77 -12.93
CA LYS A 112 15.08 2.30 -12.98
C LYS A 112 15.73 2.15 -14.35
N SER A 113 15.22 1.22 -15.15
CA SER A 113 15.73 0.87 -16.49
C SER A 113 14.78 1.29 -17.61
N ALA A 114 13.76 2.08 -17.28
CA ALA A 114 12.67 2.50 -18.16
C ALA A 114 12.95 3.86 -18.82
#